data_AF-A0A961ZTL8-F1
#
_entry.id   AF-A0A961ZTL8-F1
#
_cell.length_a   1.000
_cell.length_b   1.000
_cell.length_c   1.000
_cell.angle_alpha   90.00
_cell.angle_beta   90.00
_cell.angle_gamma   90.00
#
_symmetry.space_group_name_H-M   'P 1'
#
loop_
_entity.id
_entity.type
_entity.pdbx_description
1 polymer ?
#
loop_
_entity_poly.entity_id
_entity_poly.type
_entity_poly.pdbx_seq_one_letter_code
_entity_poly.pdbx_strand_id
1 'polypeptide(L)'
;MSKDGQELGKKHLVNNFCTNARGNEGMCAQCHAGYGWKDENFDFTNQENIDCLVCHDRTRTYYKTPNTKGSEACAIMFENKPLIDYVKVAQSVGLPGRENCGSCHFNGGGGDGVKHGDLDSSLIEPGKQLDVHMDAKGLNFACTKCHISDKHIVSGSRYDMVAKDTVGTGKPGERRDVATCESCHGTRPHKLQSFATMKLNDHTDRIACQTCHIPTIARGGVATMVDWDWRTAGRTKNGVGFHEENYTQRNGEKRATFKSIKGNFTYNEDFKPDYMWFNGRMDYTTIHTRFNSKVQPVPINAVRGEATDSGARIWPFKVMHTVMPYDVKNETLVYTHLWGEDKAAFWGNYNFKEAVAKGMQDAKLPYSGELGFIPTVSYWPITHMVAPKTAALTCDNCHAANGRLQKLAGVYMPGGVTGPFSRYVDILGILMVLAGIGGVAAHGGLRLLGGYWRGRS
;
A
#
# COMPACT_ATOMS: atom_id res chain seq x y z
N MET A 1 -8.00 13.02 13.00
CA MET A 1 -8.57 11.94 13.83
C MET A 1 -9.24 10.92 12.91
N SER A 2 -9.12 9.62 13.17
CA SER A 2 -9.83 8.56 12.43
C SER A 2 -11.29 8.49 12.86
N LYS A 3 -12.09 7.70 12.13
CA LYS A 3 -13.50 7.43 12.46
C LYS A 3 -13.70 6.87 13.88
N ASP A 4 -12.68 6.21 14.41
CA ASP A 4 -12.69 5.56 15.72
C ASP A 4 -11.89 6.35 16.77
N GLY A 5 -11.59 7.63 16.49
CA GLY A 5 -10.97 8.55 17.46
C GLY A 5 -9.44 8.51 17.52
N GLN A 6 -8.75 7.70 16.73
CA GLN A 6 -7.27 7.67 16.73
C GLN A 6 -6.69 8.93 16.07
N GLU A 7 -5.67 9.53 16.68
CA GLU A 7 -4.89 10.58 16.00
C GLU A 7 -3.90 9.93 15.02
N LEU A 8 -4.26 9.96 13.73
CA LEU A 8 -3.47 9.39 12.64
C LEU A 8 -2.74 10.47 11.85
N GLY A 9 -1.87 10.02 10.94
CA GLY A 9 -1.08 10.89 10.07
C GLY A 9 0.41 10.68 10.26
N LYS A 10 1.22 11.14 9.30
CA LYS A 10 2.67 10.91 9.31
C LYS A 10 3.36 11.55 10.52
N LYS A 11 2.78 12.62 11.09
CA LYS A 11 3.27 13.28 12.32
C LYS A 11 3.17 12.39 13.57
N HIS A 12 2.15 11.54 13.64
CA HIS A 12 1.83 10.78 14.87
C HIS A 12 2.25 9.31 14.79
N LEU A 13 2.16 8.72 13.60
CA LEU A 13 2.30 7.28 13.42
C LEU A 13 3.75 6.82 13.30
N VAL A 14 4.01 5.67 13.93
CA VAL A 14 5.17 4.82 13.65
C VAL A 14 4.85 3.96 12.43
N ASN A 15 5.86 3.69 11.60
CA ASN A 15 5.76 2.75 10.48
C ASN A 15 6.93 1.75 10.53
N ASN A 16 6.78 0.63 9.83
CA ASN A 16 7.87 -0.35 9.70
C ASN A 16 8.81 -0.09 8.52
N PHE A 17 9.11 1.18 8.25
CA PHE A 17 10.22 1.58 7.39
C PHE A 17 11.24 2.36 8.24
N CYS A 18 11.22 3.69 8.15
CA CYS A 18 12.11 4.57 8.89
C CYS A 18 11.64 4.83 10.34
N THR A 19 10.92 3.91 10.96
CA THR A 19 10.33 4.03 12.32
C THR A 19 9.38 5.23 12.46
N ASN A 20 9.87 6.44 12.70
CA ASN A 20 9.09 7.63 13.06
C ASN A 20 9.59 8.88 12.34
N ALA A 21 8.66 9.72 11.87
CA ALA A 21 8.99 11.05 11.36
C ALA A 21 9.17 12.07 12.49
N ARG A 22 8.41 11.92 13.57
CA ARG A 22 8.50 12.75 14.77
C ARG A 22 9.90 12.69 15.38
N GLY A 23 10.52 13.82 15.65
CA GLY A 23 11.93 13.91 16.09
C GLY A 23 12.96 13.72 14.96
N ASN A 24 12.52 13.45 13.74
CA ASN A 24 13.37 13.27 12.54
C ASN A 24 12.92 14.18 11.39
N GLU A 25 12.22 15.27 11.70
CA GLU A 25 11.57 16.15 10.72
C GLU A 25 12.59 16.80 9.79
N GLY A 26 13.78 17.13 10.32
CA GLY A 26 14.91 17.65 9.54
C GLY A 26 15.17 16.89 8.24
N MET A 27 15.08 15.55 8.26
CA MET A 27 15.10 14.73 7.05
C MET A 27 13.70 14.49 6.46
N CYS A 28 12.74 14.10 7.30
CA CYS A 28 11.47 13.54 6.83
C CYS A 28 10.56 14.56 6.15
N ALA A 29 10.73 15.84 6.46
CA ALA A 29 9.99 16.96 5.92
C ALA A 29 10.53 17.44 4.56
N GLN A 30 11.54 16.78 3.98
CA GLN A 30 11.86 16.95 2.55
C GLN A 30 10.66 16.57 1.64
N CYS A 31 9.72 15.76 2.15
CA CYS A 31 8.46 15.42 1.48
C CYS A 31 7.25 16.15 2.08
N HIS A 32 7.46 17.18 2.91
CA HIS A 32 6.38 18.01 3.43
C HIS A 32 6.10 19.16 2.45
N ALA A 33 4.83 19.48 2.22
CA ALA A 33 4.42 20.60 1.36
C ALA A 33 4.58 21.96 2.06
N GLY A 34 5.74 22.16 2.70
CA GLY A 34 6.11 23.39 3.35
C GLY A 34 7.61 23.54 3.54
N TYR A 35 8.04 24.74 3.89
CA TYR A 35 9.43 25.11 4.12
C TYR A 35 9.76 25.12 5.61
N GLY A 36 10.96 24.65 5.99
CA GLY A 36 11.51 24.89 7.32
C GLY A 36 11.02 23.99 8.46
N TRP A 37 10.12 23.03 8.22
CA TRP A 37 9.71 22.09 9.28
C TRP A 37 10.88 21.16 9.67
N LYS A 38 11.47 21.41 10.83
CA LYS A 38 12.65 20.68 11.33
C LYS A 38 12.50 20.10 12.73
N ASP A 39 11.52 20.57 13.50
CA ASP A 39 11.23 20.13 14.87
C ASP A 39 9.76 20.46 15.24
N GLU A 40 9.40 20.26 16.52
CA GLU A 40 8.05 20.45 17.06
C GLU A 40 7.60 21.92 17.16
N ASN A 41 8.52 22.89 17.04
CA ASN A 41 8.21 24.32 17.13
C ASN A 41 7.80 24.93 15.79
N PHE A 42 7.57 24.10 14.77
CA PHE A 42 7.13 24.59 13.46
C PHE A 42 5.76 25.25 13.52
N ASP A 43 5.69 26.47 13.00
CA ASP A 43 4.44 27.23 12.94
C ASP A 43 3.59 26.78 11.74
N PHE A 44 2.60 25.93 12.02
CA PHE A 44 1.60 25.47 11.05
C PHE A 44 0.58 26.55 10.66
N THR A 45 0.59 27.72 11.32
CA THR A 45 -0.33 28.83 11.02
C THR A 45 0.30 29.88 10.09
N ASN A 46 1.63 29.90 9.97
CA ASN A 46 2.32 30.80 9.06
C ASN A 46 2.17 30.34 7.59
N GLN A 47 1.45 31.13 6.81
CA GLN A 47 1.20 30.87 5.39
C GLN A 47 2.46 30.98 4.52
N GLU A 48 3.47 31.73 4.94
CA GLU A 48 4.75 31.86 4.22
C GLU A 48 5.54 30.53 4.21
N ASN A 49 5.20 29.61 5.11
CA ASN A 49 5.81 28.29 5.16
C ASN A 49 5.24 27.33 4.10
N ILE A 50 4.26 27.72 3.29
CA ILE A 50 3.65 26.83 2.28
C ILE A 50 4.57 26.69 1.05
N ASP A 51 4.80 25.46 0.63
CA ASP A 51 5.56 25.15 -0.58
C ASP A 51 4.61 24.98 -1.77
N CYS A 52 4.41 26.05 -2.53
CA CYS A 52 3.59 26.01 -3.74
C CYS A 52 4.29 25.26 -4.90
N LEU A 53 5.62 25.26 -4.93
CA LEU A 53 6.40 24.83 -6.09
C LEU A 53 6.47 23.30 -6.19
N VAL A 54 6.51 22.58 -5.07
CA VAL A 54 6.58 21.11 -5.06
C VAL A 54 5.45 20.46 -5.86
N CYS A 55 4.26 21.06 -5.84
CA CYS A 55 3.09 20.58 -6.58
C CYS A 55 2.93 21.23 -7.96
N HIS A 56 3.39 22.48 -8.13
CA HIS A 56 3.04 23.29 -9.30
C HIS A 56 4.19 23.53 -10.29
N ASP A 57 5.44 23.17 -9.96
CA ASP A 57 6.56 23.29 -10.90
C ASP A 57 6.30 22.51 -12.20
N ARG A 58 6.50 23.16 -13.34
CA ARG A 58 6.45 22.49 -14.67
C ARG A 58 7.80 22.45 -15.38
N THR A 59 8.88 22.98 -14.78
CA THR A 59 10.23 22.85 -15.35
C THR A 59 10.82 21.45 -15.13
N ARG A 60 10.29 20.71 -14.15
CA ARG A 60 10.83 19.42 -13.67
C ARG A 60 12.22 19.55 -13.05
N THR A 61 12.58 20.74 -12.59
CA THR A 61 13.89 21.01 -11.97
C THR A 61 13.77 21.37 -10.49
N TYR A 62 12.56 21.59 -9.98
CA TYR A 62 12.36 21.81 -8.55
C TYR A 62 12.52 20.52 -7.76
N TYR A 63 13.26 20.59 -6.66
CA TYR A 63 13.38 19.50 -5.69
C TYR A 63 13.60 20.08 -4.30
N LYS A 64 13.33 19.27 -3.27
CA LYS A 64 13.57 19.62 -1.87
C LYS A 64 14.76 18.83 -1.33
N THR A 65 15.54 19.48 -0.48
CA THR A 65 16.56 18.86 0.37
C THR A 65 16.05 18.79 1.81
N PRO A 66 16.71 18.02 2.69
CA PRO A 66 16.47 18.09 4.12
C PRO A 66 16.53 19.53 4.66
N ASN A 67 15.72 19.82 5.67
CA ASN A 67 15.65 21.13 6.33
C ASN A 67 16.81 21.36 7.33
N THR A 68 17.57 20.31 7.66
CA THR A 68 18.81 20.38 8.46
C THR A 68 19.88 19.50 7.82
N LYS A 69 21.15 19.67 8.19
CA LYS A 69 22.26 18.92 7.57
C LYS A 69 22.33 17.46 8.01
N GLY A 70 21.87 17.17 9.23
CA GLY A 70 22.10 15.87 9.88
C GLY A 70 23.57 15.69 10.26
N SER A 71 23.99 14.45 10.51
CA SER A 71 25.38 14.16 10.84
C SER A 71 26.31 14.45 9.66
N GLU A 72 27.61 14.61 9.94
CA GLU A 72 28.64 14.83 8.91
C GLU A 72 28.58 13.75 7.81
N ALA A 73 28.43 12.49 8.20
CA ALA A 73 28.29 11.37 7.26
C ALA A 73 27.00 11.42 6.42
N CYS A 74 25.98 12.15 6.86
CA CYS A 74 24.72 12.32 6.12
C CYS A 74 24.72 13.56 5.21
N ALA A 75 25.44 14.62 5.59
CA ALA A 75 25.47 15.88 4.85
C ALA A 75 25.93 15.69 3.39
N ILE A 76 26.88 14.77 3.17
CA ILE A 76 27.43 14.44 1.84
C ILE A 76 26.39 13.90 0.85
N MET A 77 25.23 13.39 1.33
CA MET A 77 24.19 12.82 0.46
C MET A 77 23.56 13.84 -0.50
N PHE A 78 23.77 15.14 -0.26
CA PHE A 78 23.07 16.22 -0.98
C PHE A 78 24.00 17.27 -1.62
N GLU A 79 25.33 17.13 -1.51
CA GLU A 79 26.29 18.16 -1.94
C GLU A 79 26.28 18.44 -3.45
N ASN A 80 26.00 17.43 -4.28
CA ASN A 80 26.08 17.54 -5.74
C ASN A 80 24.72 17.81 -6.41
N LYS A 81 23.78 18.40 -5.68
CA LYS A 81 22.46 18.74 -6.24
C LYS A 81 22.55 20.02 -7.10
N PRO A 82 22.02 20.02 -8.34
CA PRO A 82 22.08 21.20 -9.22
C PRO A 82 21.36 22.41 -8.63
N LEU A 83 21.92 23.61 -8.77
CA LEU A 83 21.24 24.83 -8.31
C LEU A 83 19.87 24.98 -8.98
N ILE A 84 18.87 25.35 -8.17
CA ILE A 84 17.51 25.61 -8.66
C ILE A 84 17.44 27.06 -9.15
N ASP A 85 17.03 27.24 -10.40
CA ASP A 85 16.60 28.55 -10.92
C ASP A 85 15.17 28.83 -10.42
N TYR A 86 15.06 29.41 -9.23
CA TYR A 86 13.79 29.69 -8.58
C TYR A 86 12.90 30.66 -9.39
N VAL A 87 13.50 31.59 -10.13
CA VAL A 87 12.74 32.53 -10.97
C VAL A 87 12.06 31.77 -12.09
N LYS A 88 12.80 30.92 -12.81
CA LYS A 88 12.24 30.09 -13.89
C LYS A 88 11.19 29.12 -13.37
N VAL A 89 11.42 28.47 -12.24
CA VAL A 89 10.44 27.57 -11.60
C VAL A 89 9.16 28.32 -11.26
N ALA A 90 9.27 29.47 -10.59
CA ALA A 90 8.11 30.28 -10.21
C ALA A 90 7.33 30.81 -11.42
N GLN A 91 8.01 31.18 -12.51
CA GLN A 91 7.36 31.64 -13.75
C GLN A 91 6.72 30.50 -14.56
N SER A 92 7.11 29.25 -14.31
CA SER A 92 6.63 28.07 -15.06
C SER A 92 5.57 27.28 -14.30
N VAL A 93 5.00 27.82 -13.22
CA VAL A 93 3.97 27.12 -12.43
C VAL A 93 2.74 26.78 -13.26
N GLY A 94 2.12 25.63 -12.99
CA GLY A 94 0.95 25.16 -13.70
C GLY A 94 0.20 24.04 -12.99
N LEU A 95 -0.70 23.36 -13.72
CA LEU A 95 -1.40 22.20 -13.16
C LEU A 95 -0.42 21.05 -12.86
N PRO A 96 -0.53 20.38 -11.70
CA PRO A 96 0.39 19.31 -11.33
C PRO A 96 0.40 18.15 -12.33
N GLY A 97 1.60 17.70 -12.69
CA GLY A 97 1.85 16.45 -13.40
C GLY A 97 2.12 15.29 -12.43
N ARG A 98 2.37 14.09 -12.97
CA ARG A 98 2.68 12.90 -12.16
C ARG A 98 4.02 13.04 -11.45
N GLU A 99 4.99 13.71 -12.07
CA GLU A 99 6.31 14.03 -11.51
C GLU A 99 6.24 14.89 -10.24
N ASN A 100 5.27 15.81 -10.15
CA ASN A 100 5.09 16.66 -8.98
C ASN A 100 4.66 15.84 -7.76
N CYS A 101 3.61 15.05 -7.91
CA CYS A 101 3.14 14.12 -6.87
C CYS A 101 4.23 13.07 -6.57
N GLY A 102 4.85 12.56 -7.63
CA GLY A 102 5.89 11.53 -7.59
C GLY A 102 7.14 11.90 -6.81
N SER A 103 7.50 13.20 -6.77
CA SER A 103 8.61 13.71 -5.95
C SER A 103 8.57 13.18 -4.51
N CYS A 104 7.36 13.02 -3.96
CA CYS A 104 7.11 12.52 -2.62
C CYS A 104 6.44 11.14 -2.59
N HIS A 105 5.57 10.82 -3.56
CA HIS A 105 4.76 9.59 -3.52
C HIS A 105 5.46 8.36 -4.11
N PHE A 106 6.40 8.56 -5.06
CA PHE A 106 7.23 7.49 -5.60
C PHE A 106 8.38 7.15 -4.64
N ASN A 107 8.82 8.12 -3.85
CA ASN A 107 9.94 7.99 -2.92
C ASN A 107 9.46 7.76 -1.48
N GLY A 108 9.94 6.71 -0.81
CA GLY A 108 9.61 6.43 0.58
C GLY A 108 10.56 5.41 1.18
N GLY A 109 10.74 5.34 2.50
CA GLY A 109 11.73 4.42 3.10
C GLY A 109 13.19 4.69 2.68
N GLY A 110 13.44 5.79 1.97
CA GLY A 110 14.73 6.22 1.42
C GLY A 110 15.07 5.66 0.04
N GLY A 111 14.08 5.43 -0.82
CA GLY A 111 14.27 5.20 -2.24
C GLY A 111 12.96 5.18 -3.04
N ASP A 112 13.09 5.18 -4.36
CA ASP A 112 11.99 5.05 -5.32
C ASP A 112 11.32 3.66 -5.22
N GLY A 113 10.00 3.57 -5.34
CA GLY A 113 9.25 2.30 -5.35
C GLY A 113 9.33 1.45 -4.08
N VAL A 114 10.10 1.84 -3.06
CA VAL A 114 10.38 1.04 -1.86
C VAL A 114 9.12 0.72 -1.05
N LYS A 115 8.16 1.65 -1.00
CA LYS A 115 7.11 1.66 0.02
C LYS A 115 5.77 1.09 -0.41
N HIS A 116 5.11 1.65 -1.42
CA HIS A 116 3.74 1.23 -1.80
C HIS A 116 3.74 0.00 -2.71
N GLY A 117 4.75 -0.15 -3.58
CA GLY A 117 4.83 -1.26 -4.54
C GLY A 117 3.97 -1.09 -5.79
N ASP A 118 3.07 -0.09 -5.83
CA ASP A 118 2.29 0.30 -7.02
C ASP A 118 2.53 1.76 -7.43
N LEU A 119 3.47 2.45 -6.78
CA LEU A 119 3.85 3.83 -7.06
C LEU A 119 5.38 3.96 -7.10
N ASP A 120 5.93 4.23 -8.27
CA ASP A 120 7.36 4.44 -8.52
C ASP A 120 7.58 5.34 -9.76
N SER A 121 8.83 5.75 -10.00
CA SER A 121 9.20 6.70 -11.07
C SER A 121 8.83 6.25 -12.49
N SER A 122 8.64 4.95 -12.75
CA SER A 122 8.17 4.47 -14.05
C SER A 122 6.77 4.97 -14.42
N LEU A 123 6.00 5.48 -13.45
CA LEU A 123 4.69 6.09 -13.65
C LEU A 123 4.77 7.55 -14.10
N ILE A 124 5.96 8.15 -14.27
CA ILE A 124 6.07 9.49 -14.86
C ILE A 124 5.62 9.45 -16.32
N GLU A 125 6.09 8.49 -17.11
CA GLU A 125 5.71 8.30 -18.52
C GLU A 125 5.48 6.80 -18.83
N PRO A 126 4.47 6.16 -18.22
CA PRO A 126 4.28 4.71 -18.32
C PRO A 126 3.68 4.34 -19.67
N GLY A 127 3.94 3.10 -20.12
CA GLY A 127 3.17 2.49 -21.20
C GLY A 127 1.89 1.83 -20.68
N LYS A 128 0.93 1.58 -21.58
CA LYS A 128 -0.36 0.92 -21.30
C LYS A 128 -0.30 -0.36 -20.46
N GLN A 129 0.75 -1.16 -20.62
CA GLN A 129 0.91 -2.41 -19.86
C GLN A 129 1.13 -2.17 -18.37
N LEU A 130 1.78 -1.06 -18.02
CA LEU A 130 2.08 -0.71 -16.64
C LEU A 130 0.86 -0.07 -15.96
N ASP A 131 0.24 0.93 -16.59
CA ASP A 131 -1.01 1.52 -16.10
C ASP A 131 -1.86 2.05 -17.26
N VAL A 132 -3.08 1.55 -17.41
CA VAL A 132 -3.98 1.95 -18.51
C VAL A 132 -4.54 3.37 -18.37
N HIS A 133 -4.60 3.92 -17.16
CA HIS A 133 -5.10 5.27 -16.90
C HIS A 133 -4.00 6.30 -17.10
N MET A 134 -2.79 5.98 -16.64
CA MET A 134 -1.63 6.86 -16.74
C MET A 134 -0.81 6.70 -18.03
N ASP A 135 -1.13 5.71 -18.88
CA ASP A 135 -0.50 5.47 -20.18
C ASP A 135 -0.22 6.77 -20.94
N ALA A 136 1.06 7.10 -21.13
CA ALA A 136 1.51 8.37 -21.68
C ALA A 136 1.03 8.59 -23.12
N LYS A 137 0.77 7.49 -23.86
CA LYS A 137 0.25 7.52 -25.24
C LYS A 137 -1.26 7.27 -25.31
N GLY A 138 -1.91 7.11 -24.17
CA GLY A 138 -3.33 6.77 -24.03
C GLY A 138 -4.10 7.87 -23.31
N LEU A 139 -4.78 7.49 -22.22
CA LEU A 139 -5.54 8.44 -21.40
C LEU A 139 -4.67 9.49 -20.72
N ASN A 140 -3.40 9.16 -20.45
CA ASN A 140 -2.37 10.04 -19.89
C ASN A 140 -2.84 10.83 -18.65
N PHE A 141 -3.55 10.18 -17.73
CA PHE A 141 -4.07 10.85 -16.54
C PHE A 141 -2.93 11.38 -15.65
N ALA A 142 -3.03 12.64 -15.25
CA ALA A 142 -2.36 13.12 -14.05
C ALA A 142 -3.05 12.56 -12.80
N CYS A 143 -2.35 12.55 -11.65
CA CYS A 143 -2.91 12.04 -10.39
C CYS A 143 -4.24 12.76 -10.03
N THR A 144 -4.29 14.06 -10.27
CA THR A 144 -5.44 14.95 -10.00
C THR A 144 -6.68 14.64 -10.83
N LYS A 145 -6.57 13.81 -11.88
CA LYS A 145 -7.73 13.35 -12.65
C LYS A 145 -8.61 12.37 -11.86
N CYS A 146 -8.02 11.57 -10.97
CA CYS A 146 -8.72 10.67 -10.07
C CYS A 146 -8.78 11.26 -8.65
N HIS A 147 -7.63 11.74 -8.15
CA HIS A 147 -7.50 12.46 -6.88
C HIS A 147 -7.91 13.91 -7.04
N ILE A 148 -9.19 14.12 -7.35
CA ILE A 148 -9.75 15.45 -7.56
C ILE A 148 -9.55 16.27 -6.29
N SER A 149 -9.07 17.49 -6.47
CA SER A 149 -8.93 18.46 -5.40
C SER A 149 -10.00 19.54 -5.49
N ASP A 150 -10.59 19.88 -4.36
CA ASP A 150 -11.38 21.09 -4.17
C ASP A 150 -10.76 21.88 -3.01
N LYS A 151 -10.46 23.16 -3.22
CA LYS A 151 -9.77 24.03 -2.23
C LYS A 151 -8.51 23.39 -1.62
N HIS A 152 -7.70 22.71 -2.44
CA HIS A 152 -6.51 21.97 -2.01
C HIS A 152 -6.75 20.79 -1.05
N ILE A 153 -8.01 20.39 -0.86
CA ILE A 153 -8.38 19.15 -0.20
C ILE A 153 -8.36 18.05 -1.28
N VAL A 154 -7.33 17.23 -1.27
CA VAL A 154 -7.15 16.15 -2.26
C VAL A 154 -7.96 14.93 -1.82
N SER A 155 -8.81 14.41 -2.71
CA SER A 155 -9.62 13.23 -2.42
C SER A 155 -8.79 11.95 -2.36
N GLY A 156 -9.26 10.98 -1.57
CA GLY A 156 -8.58 9.70 -1.36
C GLY A 156 -7.59 9.75 -0.20
N SER A 157 -7.70 8.79 0.70
CA SER A 157 -6.82 8.65 1.86
C SER A 157 -6.53 7.18 2.09
N ARG A 158 -5.29 6.85 2.44
CA ARG A 158 -4.93 5.49 2.88
C ARG A 158 -5.39 5.18 4.31
N TYR A 159 -5.75 6.21 5.09
CA TYR A 159 -6.20 6.09 6.47
C TYR A 159 -7.71 5.93 6.59
N ASP A 160 -8.45 6.38 5.57
CA ASP A 160 -9.90 6.25 5.49
C ASP A 160 -10.27 6.00 4.03
N MET A 161 -10.44 4.73 3.68
CA MET A 161 -10.65 4.29 2.30
C MET A 161 -12.12 3.92 2.07
N VAL A 162 -12.61 4.23 0.88
CA VAL A 162 -13.88 3.67 0.38
C VAL A 162 -13.58 2.30 -0.22
N ALA A 163 -13.67 1.24 0.59
CA ALA A 163 -13.40 -0.13 0.13
C ALA A 163 -14.49 -0.71 -0.79
N LYS A 164 -15.71 -0.19 -0.67
CA LYS A 164 -16.86 -0.59 -1.47
C LYS A 164 -17.71 0.63 -1.79
N ASP A 165 -17.65 1.09 -3.03
CA ASP A 165 -18.51 2.15 -3.54
C ASP A 165 -19.77 1.54 -4.15
N THR A 166 -20.90 1.67 -3.44
CA THR A 166 -22.20 1.17 -3.90
C THR A 166 -22.97 2.19 -4.72
N VAL A 167 -22.53 3.45 -4.76
CA VAL A 167 -23.22 4.55 -5.44
C VAL A 167 -22.73 4.72 -6.88
N GLY A 168 -21.43 4.48 -7.10
CA GLY A 168 -20.73 4.58 -8.40
C GLY A 168 -21.59 4.85 -9.62
N THR A 169 -21.56 6.10 -10.10
CA THR A 169 -22.43 6.60 -11.17
C THR A 169 -21.94 6.25 -12.57
N GLY A 170 -20.64 5.98 -12.72
CA GLY A 170 -20.03 5.77 -14.03
C GLY A 170 -19.99 7.05 -14.86
N LYS A 171 -19.53 6.92 -16.11
CA LYS A 171 -19.53 8.01 -17.10
C LYS A 171 -20.75 7.94 -18.04
N PRO A 172 -21.36 9.08 -18.41
CA PRO A 172 -21.09 10.43 -17.90
C PRO A 172 -21.67 10.63 -16.48
N GLY A 173 -21.04 11.48 -15.67
CA GLY A 173 -21.53 11.82 -14.32
C GLY A 173 -20.66 11.27 -13.20
N GLU A 174 -19.36 11.08 -13.45
CA GLU A 174 -18.44 10.54 -12.48
C GLU A 174 -18.42 11.36 -11.18
N ARG A 175 -18.42 10.64 -10.06
CA ARG A 175 -18.32 11.25 -8.73
C ARG A 175 -16.96 11.89 -8.52
N ARG A 176 -16.94 13.07 -7.89
CA ARG A 176 -15.72 13.86 -7.66
C ARG A 176 -15.25 13.87 -6.21
N ASP A 177 -16.07 13.36 -5.30
CA ASP A 177 -15.84 13.28 -3.87
C ASP A 177 -15.08 12.01 -3.44
N VAL A 178 -14.89 11.06 -4.36
CA VAL A 178 -14.20 9.78 -4.11
C VAL A 178 -13.24 9.41 -5.25
N ALA A 179 -12.18 8.69 -4.90
CA ALA A 179 -11.22 8.10 -5.83
C ALA A 179 -11.47 6.58 -5.95
N THR A 180 -12.62 6.19 -6.52
CA THR A 180 -13.08 4.80 -6.66
C THR A 180 -13.17 4.42 -8.14
N CYS A 181 -13.05 3.12 -8.44
CA CYS A 181 -13.21 2.63 -9.81
C CYS A 181 -14.63 2.90 -10.32
N GLU A 182 -15.62 2.68 -9.46
CA GLU A 182 -17.03 2.78 -9.77
C GLU A 182 -17.49 4.21 -10.03
N SER A 183 -16.75 5.22 -9.55
CA SER A 183 -16.99 6.62 -9.94
C SER A 183 -16.98 6.77 -11.47
N CYS A 184 -16.01 6.20 -12.16
CA CYS A 184 -15.91 6.27 -13.63
C CYS A 184 -16.54 5.07 -14.35
N HIS A 185 -16.60 3.90 -13.71
CA HIS A 185 -16.98 2.64 -14.36
C HIS A 185 -18.35 2.08 -13.95
N GLY A 186 -19.00 2.70 -12.97
CA GLY A 186 -20.22 2.17 -12.35
C GLY A 186 -19.97 0.89 -11.56
N THR A 187 -21.03 0.36 -10.95
CA THR A 187 -20.95 -0.86 -10.10
C THR A 187 -21.01 -2.17 -10.91
N ARG A 188 -21.39 -2.10 -12.19
CA ARG A 188 -21.53 -3.25 -13.11
C ARG A 188 -20.81 -2.99 -14.45
N PRO A 189 -19.47 -2.91 -14.45
CA PRO A 189 -18.70 -2.45 -15.62
C PRO A 189 -18.59 -3.49 -16.75
N HIS A 190 -18.89 -4.77 -16.50
CA HIS A 190 -18.78 -5.81 -17.51
C HIS A 190 -20.04 -5.84 -18.38
N LYS A 191 -19.88 -5.63 -19.69
CA LYS A 191 -21.00 -5.64 -20.64
C LYS A 191 -21.69 -7.00 -20.63
N LEU A 192 -23.03 -7.01 -20.47
CA LEU A 192 -23.85 -8.21 -20.37
C LEU A 192 -23.98 -8.92 -21.73
N GLN A 193 -22.92 -9.64 -22.12
CA GLN A 193 -22.83 -10.34 -23.41
C GLN A 193 -22.80 -11.86 -23.25
N SER A 194 -22.50 -12.34 -22.05
CA SER A 194 -22.45 -13.76 -21.71
C SER A 194 -22.71 -14.00 -20.23
N PHE A 195 -23.02 -15.25 -19.86
CA PHE A 195 -23.13 -15.66 -18.47
C PHE A 195 -21.84 -15.38 -17.67
N ALA A 196 -20.66 -15.53 -18.30
CA ALA A 196 -19.39 -15.20 -17.67
C ALA A 196 -19.32 -13.70 -17.31
N THR A 197 -19.70 -12.79 -18.22
CA THR A 197 -19.70 -11.34 -17.93
C THR A 197 -20.75 -10.93 -16.90
N MET A 198 -21.90 -11.61 -16.86
CA MET A 198 -22.87 -11.45 -15.78
C MET A 198 -22.25 -11.82 -14.44
N LYS A 199 -21.59 -12.98 -14.37
CA LYS A 199 -20.93 -13.43 -13.14
C LYS A 199 -19.81 -12.50 -12.71
N LEU A 200 -19.04 -11.93 -13.62
CA LEU A 200 -18.03 -10.92 -13.27
C LEU A 200 -18.64 -9.68 -12.61
N ASN A 201 -19.86 -9.27 -13.00
CA ASN A 201 -20.59 -8.22 -12.28
C ASN A 201 -21.05 -8.68 -10.89
N ASP A 202 -21.52 -9.93 -10.72
CA ASP A 202 -21.85 -10.45 -9.38
C ASP A 202 -20.62 -10.46 -8.44
N HIS A 203 -19.42 -10.70 -8.99
CA HIS A 203 -18.18 -10.67 -8.20
C HIS A 203 -17.89 -9.29 -7.62
N THR A 204 -18.37 -8.19 -8.24
CA THR A 204 -18.12 -6.84 -7.69
C THR A 204 -18.81 -6.63 -6.35
N ASP A 205 -19.72 -7.50 -5.92
CA ASP A 205 -20.30 -7.42 -4.57
C ASP A 205 -19.29 -7.76 -3.48
N ARG A 206 -18.28 -8.58 -3.80
CA ARG A 206 -17.35 -9.21 -2.85
C ARG A 206 -15.87 -9.08 -3.21
N ILE A 207 -15.54 -8.79 -4.47
CA ILE A 207 -14.17 -8.65 -4.98
C ILE A 207 -13.96 -7.20 -5.42
N ALA A 208 -12.91 -6.56 -4.92
CA ALA A 208 -12.53 -5.22 -5.35
C ALA A 208 -12.02 -5.24 -6.80
N CYS A 209 -12.28 -4.18 -7.57
CA CYS A 209 -11.81 -4.08 -8.95
C CYS A 209 -10.28 -4.27 -9.04
N GLN A 210 -9.56 -3.70 -8.07
CA GLN A 210 -8.11 -3.79 -7.90
C GLN A 210 -7.61 -5.24 -7.85
N THR A 211 -8.34 -6.13 -7.17
CA THR A 211 -7.98 -7.55 -7.03
C THR A 211 -7.82 -8.23 -8.38
N CYS A 212 -8.74 -7.98 -9.32
CA CYS A 212 -8.71 -8.57 -10.65
C CYS A 212 -7.83 -7.79 -11.63
N HIS A 213 -7.81 -6.46 -11.50
CA HIS A 213 -7.20 -5.58 -12.49
C HIS A 213 -5.75 -5.16 -12.18
N ILE A 214 -5.21 -5.53 -11.02
CA ILE A 214 -3.81 -5.35 -10.65
C ILE A 214 -3.23 -6.73 -10.30
N PRO A 215 -2.87 -7.54 -11.32
CA PRO A 215 -2.55 -8.96 -11.14
C PRO A 215 -1.22 -9.20 -10.41
N THR A 216 -0.28 -8.27 -10.54
CA THR A 216 1.02 -8.23 -9.86
C THR A 216 1.39 -6.77 -9.53
N ILE A 217 2.33 -6.58 -8.60
CA ILE A 217 2.84 -5.27 -8.16
C ILE A 217 4.33 -5.14 -8.43
N ALA A 218 4.87 -3.92 -8.32
CA ALA A 218 6.24 -3.55 -8.68
C ALA A 218 6.56 -3.95 -10.14
N ARG A 219 5.67 -3.55 -11.06
CA ARG A 219 5.75 -3.92 -12.48
C ARG A 219 6.53 -2.91 -13.33
N GLY A 220 6.92 -1.77 -12.76
CA GLY A 220 7.65 -0.71 -13.43
C GLY A 220 9.10 -1.03 -13.80
N GLY A 221 9.62 -2.17 -13.32
CA GLY A 221 11.06 -2.45 -13.32
C GLY A 221 11.81 -1.76 -12.18
N VAL A 222 11.07 -1.19 -11.23
CA VAL A 222 11.55 -0.63 -9.98
C VAL A 222 11.10 -1.53 -8.84
N ALA A 223 12.07 -2.00 -8.05
CA ALA A 223 11.81 -2.98 -7.01
C ALA A 223 11.24 -2.35 -5.74
N THR A 224 10.28 -3.05 -5.13
CA THR A 224 9.76 -2.69 -3.81
C THR A 224 10.41 -3.53 -2.73
N MET A 225 10.65 -2.92 -1.57
CA MET A 225 11.15 -3.63 -0.40
C MET A 225 10.03 -4.45 0.23
N VAL A 226 10.31 -5.70 0.60
CA VAL A 226 9.36 -6.63 1.22
C VAL A 226 9.79 -7.06 2.62
N ASP A 227 11.09 -7.02 2.90
CA ASP A 227 11.67 -7.26 4.21
C ASP A 227 12.71 -6.20 4.56
N TRP A 228 12.76 -5.81 5.83
CA TRP A 228 13.78 -4.93 6.38
C TRP A 228 14.19 -5.39 7.79
N ASP A 229 15.46 -5.68 8.01
CA ASP A 229 15.99 -6.07 9.32
C ASP A 229 16.88 -4.97 9.93
N TRP A 230 16.35 -4.25 10.93
CA TRP A 230 17.12 -3.23 11.66
C TRP A 230 18.16 -3.81 12.62
N ARG A 231 18.09 -5.10 12.98
CA ARG A 231 19.08 -5.72 13.89
C ARG A 231 20.50 -5.68 13.34
N THR A 232 20.62 -5.67 12.01
CA THR A 232 21.92 -5.68 11.33
C THR A 232 22.44 -4.28 11.04
N ALA A 233 21.67 -3.22 11.34
CA ALA A 233 22.15 -1.85 11.22
C ALA A 233 23.28 -1.58 12.23
N GLY A 234 24.06 -0.54 11.95
CA GLY A 234 25.20 -0.11 12.78
C GLY A 234 26.51 -0.86 12.50
N ARG A 235 26.52 -1.90 11.66
CA ARG A 235 27.79 -2.54 11.23
C ARG A 235 28.63 -1.54 10.45
N THR A 236 29.91 -1.43 10.78
CA THR A 236 30.89 -0.52 10.14
C THR A 236 32.08 -1.30 9.60
N LYS A 237 32.82 -0.74 8.64
CA LYS A 237 34.16 -1.20 8.23
C LYS A 237 35.16 -0.14 8.66
N ASN A 238 36.11 -0.49 9.53
CA ASN A 238 37.10 0.43 10.09
C ASN A 238 36.48 1.69 10.72
N GLY A 239 35.36 1.56 11.42
CA GLY A 239 34.64 2.68 12.04
C GLY A 239 33.80 3.52 11.07
N VAL A 240 33.85 3.25 9.76
CA VAL A 240 33.09 3.97 8.74
C VAL A 240 31.88 3.14 8.29
N GLY A 241 30.73 3.80 8.12
CA GLY A 241 29.54 3.16 7.57
C GLY A 241 29.74 2.72 6.12
N PHE A 242 29.06 1.67 5.71
CA PHE A 242 29.12 1.14 4.35
C PHE A 242 27.73 0.68 3.88
N HIS A 243 27.64 0.36 2.60
CA HIS A 243 26.47 -0.27 2.01
C HIS A 243 26.92 -1.39 1.06
N GLU A 244 25.99 -2.28 0.74
CA GLU A 244 26.20 -3.38 -0.21
C GLU A 244 25.06 -3.36 -1.22
N GLU A 245 25.37 -3.54 -2.51
CA GLU A 245 24.39 -3.44 -3.60
C GLU A 245 24.24 -4.76 -4.37
N ASN A 246 23.70 -5.75 -3.68
CA ASN A 246 23.63 -7.12 -4.22
C ASN A 246 22.33 -7.43 -4.97
N TYR A 247 21.52 -6.40 -5.29
CA TYR A 247 20.28 -6.55 -6.05
C TYR A 247 20.34 -5.69 -7.31
N THR A 248 20.12 -6.30 -8.48
CA THR A 248 19.95 -5.59 -9.75
C THR A 248 18.46 -5.58 -10.06
N GLN A 249 17.89 -4.39 -10.20
CA GLN A 249 16.49 -4.23 -10.58
C GLN A 249 16.29 -4.62 -12.05
N ARG A 250 15.05 -4.88 -12.48
CA ARG A 250 14.74 -5.16 -13.89
C ARG A 250 15.02 -3.97 -14.81
N ASN A 251 15.03 -2.73 -14.29
CA ASN A 251 15.49 -1.56 -15.04
C ASN A 251 17.03 -1.47 -15.23
N GLY A 252 17.79 -2.41 -14.64
CA GLY A 252 19.26 -2.49 -14.72
C GLY A 252 20.00 -1.77 -13.60
N GLU A 253 19.34 -0.93 -12.80
CA GLU A 253 19.98 -0.19 -11.71
C GLU A 253 20.20 -1.07 -10.48
N LYS A 254 21.28 -0.79 -9.75
CA LYS A 254 21.60 -1.47 -8.49
C LYS A 254 20.81 -0.91 -7.32
N ARG A 255 20.49 -1.78 -6.36
CA ARG A 255 19.85 -1.45 -5.09
C ARG A 255 20.73 -1.92 -3.95
N ALA A 256 20.90 -1.02 -2.98
CA ALA A 256 21.48 -1.40 -1.70
C ALA A 256 20.61 -2.46 -1.00
N THR A 257 21.19 -3.62 -0.73
CA THR A 257 20.64 -4.72 0.09
C THR A 257 21.07 -4.61 1.55
N PHE A 258 22.06 -3.78 1.83
CA PHE A 258 22.46 -3.41 3.18
C PHE A 258 22.90 -1.95 3.23
N LYS A 259 22.59 -1.23 4.32
CA LYS A 259 23.20 0.06 4.67
C LYS A 259 23.48 0.10 6.17
N SER A 260 24.66 0.56 6.61
CA SER A 260 24.96 0.72 8.04
C SER A 260 23.91 1.54 8.79
N ILE A 261 23.35 2.56 8.14
CA ILE A 261 22.31 3.42 8.70
C ILE A 261 20.92 2.77 8.81
N LYS A 262 20.70 1.56 8.26
CA LYS A 262 19.36 0.97 8.14
C LYS A 262 19.29 -0.53 8.38
N GLY A 263 20.34 -1.29 8.09
CA GLY A 263 20.32 -2.75 8.17
C GLY A 263 20.14 -3.40 6.79
N ASN A 264 19.62 -4.63 6.78
CA ASN A 264 19.43 -5.43 5.57
C ASN A 264 18.05 -5.24 4.97
N PHE A 265 17.95 -5.44 3.66
CA PHE A 265 16.72 -5.36 2.90
C PHE A 265 16.57 -6.54 1.94
N THR A 266 15.33 -6.96 1.73
CA THR A 266 14.94 -7.83 0.62
C THR A 266 13.96 -7.10 -0.28
N TYR A 267 14.15 -7.25 -1.59
CA TYR A 267 13.32 -6.63 -2.62
C TYR A 267 12.62 -7.68 -3.47
N ASN A 268 11.51 -7.29 -4.07
CA ASN A 268 10.80 -8.10 -5.04
C ASN A 268 10.23 -7.23 -6.18
N GLU A 269 10.00 -7.85 -7.32
CA GLU A 269 9.48 -7.25 -8.55
C GLU A 269 8.43 -8.17 -9.17
N ASP A 270 7.42 -7.58 -9.81
CA ASP A 270 6.41 -8.28 -10.60
C ASP A 270 5.78 -9.51 -9.91
N PHE A 271 5.41 -9.36 -8.64
CA PHE A 271 4.91 -10.45 -7.80
C PHE A 271 3.45 -10.27 -7.39
N LYS A 272 2.84 -11.36 -6.95
CA LYS A 272 1.43 -11.41 -6.57
C LYS A 272 1.21 -10.66 -5.24
N PRO A 273 0.20 -9.77 -5.14
CA PRO A 273 -0.18 -9.22 -3.84
C PRO A 273 -0.83 -10.29 -2.96
N ASP A 274 -0.91 -10.04 -1.66
CA ASP A 274 -1.74 -10.81 -0.73
C ASP A 274 -3.18 -10.28 -0.75
N TYR A 275 -4.15 -11.16 -0.52
CA TYR A 275 -5.58 -10.83 -0.62
C TYR A 275 -6.25 -10.99 0.75
N MET A 276 -7.00 -9.96 1.16
CA MET A 276 -7.62 -9.89 2.48
C MET A 276 -9.01 -9.26 2.38
N TRP A 277 -9.93 -9.65 3.26
CA TRP A 277 -11.18 -8.90 3.44
C TRP A 277 -10.88 -7.52 4.00
N PHE A 278 -11.42 -6.49 3.36
CA PHE A 278 -11.19 -5.10 3.72
C PHE A 278 -12.48 -4.30 3.61
N ASN A 279 -12.83 -3.60 4.68
CA ASN A 279 -14.02 -2.73 4.77
C ASN A 279 -13.67 -1.23 4.75
N GLY A 280 -12.42 -0.89 4.43
CA GLY A 280 -11.98 0.50 4.31
C GLY A 280 -11.24 1.01 5.55
N ARG A 281 -11.21 0.22 6.62
CA ARG A 281 -10.60 0.60 7.90
C ARG A 281 -9.35 -0.20 8.23
N MET A 282 -8.39 0.48 8.84
CA MET A 282 -7.21 -0.12 9.42
C MET A 282 -7.02 0.38 10.84
N ASP A 283 -6.63 -0.54 11.72
CA ASP A 283 -6.24 -0.19 13.08
C ASP A 283 -4.74 -0.01 13.10
N TYR A 284 -4.27 1.11 13.65
CA TYR A 284 -2.84 1.39 13.73
C TYR A 284 -2.30 1.16 15.13
N THR A 285 -1.15 0.47 15.22
CA THR A 285 -0.34 0.45 16.42
C THR A 285 0.33 1.81 16.56
N THR A 286 0.06 2.48 17.67
CA THR A 286 0.60 3.80 17.99
C THR A 286 1.80 3.68 18.93
N ILE A 287 2.52 4.77 19.16
CA ILE A 287 3.63 4.78 20.13
C ILE A 287 3.17 4.45 21.56
N HIS A 288 1.89 4.67 21.88
CA HIS A 288 1.32 4.38 23.19
C HIS A 288 0.73 2.97 23.30
N THR A 289 0.66 2.23 22.20
CA THR A 289 0.09 0.89 22.17
C THR A 289 1.04 -0.09 22.85
N ARG A 290 0.58 -0.70 23.94
CA ARG A 290 1.22 -1.89 24.52
C ARG A 290 0.76 -3.14 23.78
N PHE A 291 1.67 -4.06 23.52
CA PHE A 291 1.37 -5.34 22.86
C PHE A 291 1.99 -6.50 23.64
N ASN A 292 1.53 -7.72 23.39
CA ASN A 292 2.18 -8.91 23.93
C ASN A 292 3.31 -9.35 22.98
N SER A 293 4.57 -9.17 23.39
CA SER A 293 5.75 -9.48 22.56
C SER A 293 5.89 -10.95 22.19
N LYS A 294 5.15 -11.86 22.84
CA LYS A 294 5.09 -13.30 22.51
C LYS A 294 4.18 -13.61 21.33
N VAL A 295 3.28 -12.69 20.96
CA VAL A 295 2.38 -12.82 19.81
C VAL A 295 2.99 -12.04 18.64
N GLN A 296 3.68 -12.77 17.76
CA GLN A 296 4.41 -12.20 16.63
C GLN A 296 3.86 -12.70 15.29
N PRO A 297 3.99 -11.92 14.20
CA PRO A 297 4.51 -10.55 14.17
C PRO A 297 3.53 -9.52 14.75
N VAL A 298 4.04 -8.40 15.27
CA VAL A 298 3.21 -7.28 15.74
C VAL A 298 2.67 -6.50 14.53
N PRO A 299 1.35 -6.34 14.35
CA PRO A 299 0.81 -5.57 13.25
C PRO A 299 1.02 -4.07 13.50
N ILE A 300 1.70 -3.38 12.60
CA ILE A 300 1.82 -1.90 12.63
C ILE A 300 0.52 -1.26 12.17
N ASN A 301 -0.12 -1.89 11.19
CA ASN A 301 -1.51 -1.68 10.86
C ASN A 301 -2.19 -3.05 10.67
N ALA A 302 -3.44 -3.16 11.12
CA ALA A 302 -4.25 -4.35 10.94
C ALA A 302 -5.42 -4.04 10.03
N VAL A 303 -5.60 -4.84 8.98
CA VAL A 303 -6.72 -4.73 8.03
C VAL A 303 -8.00 -5.18 8.71
N ARG A 304 -9.06 -4.35 8.64
CA ARG A 304 -10.39 -4.71 9.14
C ARG A 304 -11.32 -5.12 8.01
N GLY A 305 -12.21 -6.07 8.30
CA GLY A 305 -13.17 -6.64 7.36
C GLY A 305 -13.16 -8.16 7.44
N GLU A 306 -14.31 -8.76 7.18
CA GLU A 306 -14.50 -10.21 7.19
C GLU A 306 -15.53 -10.61 6.12
N ALA A 307 -15.63 -11.90 5.83
CA ALA A 307 -16.54 -12.41 4.80
C ALA A 307 -18.03 -12.09 5.10
N THR A 308 -18.40 -11.97 6.36
CA THR A 308 -19.75 -11.64 6.82
C THR A 308 -20.07 -10.14 6.76
N ASP A 309 -19.05 -9.29 6.66
CA ASP A 309 -19.22 -7.84 6.56
C ASP A 309 -19.70 -7.45 5.15
N SER A 310 -20.93 -6.94 5.06
CA SER A 310 -21.54 -6.50 3.80
C SER A 310 -20.82 -5.31 3.14
N GLY A 311 -20.07 -4.53 3.93
CA GLY A 311 -19.23 -3.43 3.50
C GLY A 311 -17.83 -3.85 3.07
N ALA A 312 -17.43 -5.10 3.35
CA ALA A 312 -16.11 -5.61 2.99
C ALA A 312 -16.07 -6.20 1.57
N ARG A 313 -14.90 -6.06 0.94
CA ARG A 313 -14.51 -6.79 -0.26
C ARG A 313 -13.13 -7.39 -0.10
N ILE A 314 -12.77 -8.35 -0.94
CA ILE A 314 -11.41 -8.87 -1.04
C ILE A 314 -10.57 -7.86 -1.83
N TRP A 315 -9.54 -7.33 -1.17
CA TRP A 315 -8.61 -6.32 -1.70
C TRP A 315 -7.18 -6.86 -1.80
N PRO A 316 -6.37 -6.36 -2.76
CA PRO A 316 -4.95 -6.68 -2.86
C PRO A 316 -4.09 -5.76 -1.98
N PHE A 317 -3.11 -6.34 -1.31
CA PHE A 317 -2.16 -5.65 -0.45
C PHE A 317 -0.73 -6.04 -0.77
N LYS A 318 0.19 -5.07 -0.72
CA LYS A 318 1.60 -5.36 -0.45
C LYS A 318 1.75 -5.58 1.05
N VAL A 319 2.43 -6.67 1.42
CA VAL A 319 2.83 -6.95 2.80
C VAL A 319 4.30 -6.56 2.98
N MET A 320 4.60 -5.85 4.06
CA MET A 320 5.96 -5.48 4.45
C MET A 320 6.26 -6.09 5.81
N HIS A 321 7.31 -6.90 5.89
CA HIS A 321 7.82 -7.43 7.14
C HIS A 321 9.04 -6.65 7.59
N THR A 322 9.16 -6.41 8.89
CA THR A 322 10.32 -5.68 9.41
C THR A 322 10.63 -6.09 10.81
N VAL A 323 11.90 -6.30 11.11
CA VAL A 323 12.35 -6.43 12.49
C VAL A 323 12.76 -5.05 12.99
N MET A 324 12.04 -4.51 13.97
CA MET A 324 12.18 -3.14 14.45
C MET A 324 12.61 -3.06 15.92
N PRO A 325 13.26 -1.96 16.35
CA PRO A 325 13.51 -1.72 17.77
C PRO A 325 12.21 -1.57 18.57
N TYR A 326 12.20 -2.09 19.80
CA TYR A 326 11.10 -1.92 20.76
C TYR A 326 11.60 -1.93 22.20
N ASP A 327 10.81 -1.42 23.14
CA ASP A 327 11.11 -1.45 24.57
C ASP A 327 10.64 -2.79 25.16
N VAL A 328 11.58 -3.61 25.65
CA VAL A 328 11.32 -4.98 26.11
C VAL A 328 10.42 -5.02 27.33
N LYS A 329 10.65 -4.15 28.32
CA LYS A 329 9.88 -4.19 29.58
C LYS A 329 8.52 -3.52 29.45
N ASN A 330 8.44 -2.44 28.67
CA ASN A 330 7.17 -1.74 28.47
C ASN A 330 6.29 -2.39 27.39
N GLU A 331 6.87 -3.27 26.56
CA GLU A 331 6.25 -3.89 25.39
C GLU A 331 5.55 -2.87 24.47
N THR A 332 6.31 -1.82 24.12
CA THR A 332 5.86 -0.72 23.24
C THR A 332 6.86 -0.52 22.12
N LEU A 333 6.39 0.05 21.00
CA LEU A 333 7.31 0.59 19.98
C LEU A 333 8.08 1.77 20.58
N VAL A 334 9.21 2.12 19.96
CA VAL A 334 10.04 3.24 20.39
C VAL A 334 10.17 4.29 19.28
N TYR A 335 10.31 5.55 19.70
CA TYR A 335 10.83 6.59 18.83
C TYR A 335 12.36 6.52 18.84
N THR A 336 12.93 6.55 17.63
CA THR A 336 14.38 6.54 17.42
C THR A 336 14.81 7.88 16.85
N HIS A 337 15.79 8.53 17.49
CA HIS A 337 16.48 9.70 16.95
C HIS A 337 17.42 9.26 15.82
N LEU A 338 16.93 9.26 14.59
CA LEU A 338 17.66 8.81 13.41
C LEU A 338 18.50 9.93 12.79
N TRP A 339 17.99 11.17 12.80
CA TRP A 339 18.58 12.32 12.10
C TRP A 339 18.84 13.49 13.04
N GLY A 340 20.09 13.95 13.11
CA GLY A 340 20.49 15.11 13.89
C GLY A 340 21.97 15.42 13.70
N GLU A 341 22.39 16.62 14.10
CA GLU A 341 23.79 17.07 14.08
C GLU A 341 24.54 16.65 15.36
N ASP A 342 23.82 16.09 16.34
CA ASP A 342 24.35 15.58 17.59
C ASP A 342 24.81 14.11 17.50
N LYS A 343 25.54 13.66 18.53
CA LYS A 343 26.10 12.31 18.60
C LYS A 343 25.05 11.21 18.88
N ALA A 344 23.86 11.58 19.36
CA ALA A 344 22.81 10.62 19.64
C ALA A 344 22.05 10.22 18.38
N ALA A 345 22.15 10.97 17.27
CA ALA A 345 21.54 10.61 16.01
C ALA A 345 22.09 9.28 15.47
N PHE A 346 21.21 8.30 15.21
CA PHE A 346 21.65 6.97 14.74
C PHE A 346 22.37 7.03 13.39
N TRP A 347 21.88 7.81 12.43
CA TRP A 347 22.52 7.91 11.12
C TRP A 347 23.80 8.71 11.21
N GLY A 348 24.94 8.02 11.07
CA GLY A 348 26.28 8.58 11.18
C GLY A 348 27.02 8.15 12.45
N ASN A 349 26.31 7.92 13.57
CA ASN A 349 26.92 7.51 14.84
C ASN A 349 26.69 6.03 15.20
N TYR A 350 25.68 5.38 14.60
CA TYR A 350 25.45 3.94 14.68
C TYR A 350 25.15 3.36 16.09
N ASN A 351 24.79 4.20 17.06
CA ASN A 351 24.43 3.78 18.43
C ASN A 351 22.92 3.75 18.64
N PHE A 352 22.31 2.58 18.52
CA PHE A 352 20.85 2.43 18.65
C PHE A 352 20.31 2.72 20.05
N LYS A 353 21.03 2.33 21.11
CA LYS A 353 20.57 2.52 22.49
C LYS A 353 20.48 4.00 22.83
N GLU A 354 21.48 4.77 22.42
CA GLU A 354 21.52 6.22 22.61
C GLU A 354 20.45 6.94 21.77
N ALA A 355 20.29 6.54 20.50
CA ALA A 355 19.28 7.10 19.61
C ALA A 355 17.84 6.87 20.12
N VAL A 356 17.55 5.68 20.64
CA VAL A 356 16.23 5.38 21.23
C VAL A 356 16.03 6.14 22.55
N ALA A 357 17.04 6.18 23.42
CA ALA A 357 16.96 6.93 24.67
C ALA A 357 16.66 8.41 24.41
N LYS A 358 17.36 9.03 23.46
CA LYS A 358 17.14 10.41 23.03
C LYS A 358 15.74 10.62 22.45
N GLY A 359 15.33 9.77 21.49
CA GLY A 359 14.02 9.89 20.83
C GLY A 359 12.85 9.77 21.81
N MET A 360 12.94 8.84 22.77
CA MET A 360 11.93 8.68 23.82
C MET A 360 11.94 9.85 24.81
N GLN A 361 13.12 10.34 25.20
CA GLN A 361 13.28 11.50 26.07
C GLN A 361 12.66 12.77 25.46
N ASP A 362 12.96 13.06 24.19
CA ASP A 362 12.45 14.24 23.49
C ASP A 362 10.94 14.22 23.36
N ALA A 363 10.38 13.03 23.12
CA ALA A 363 8.95 12.82 23.08
C ALA A 363 8.29 12.77 24.47
N LYS A 364 9.07 12.85 25.56
CA LYS A 364 8.62 12.75 26.95
C LYS A 364 7.87 11.43 27.23
N LEU A 365 8.36 10.34 26.65
CA LEU A 365 7.81 9.00 26.80
C LEU A 365 8.67 8.14 27.73
N PRO A 366 8.06 7.22 28.50
CA PRO A 366 8.82 6.29 29.32
C PRO A 366 9.65 5.34 28.44
N TYR A 367 10.89 5.12 28.84
CA TYR A 367 11.77 4.11 28.26
C TYR A 367 12.43 3.32 29.37
N SER A 368 12.35 2.00 29.33
CA SER A 368 12.85 1.12 30.38
C SER A 368 14.37 0.98 30.40
N GLY A 369 15.04 1.42 29.34
CA GLY A 369 16.47 1.19 29.10
C GLY A 369 16.79 -0.14 28.42
N GLU A 370 15.81 -1.05 28.31
CA GLU A 370 15.98 -2.37 27.72
C GLU A 370 15.48 -2.39 26.27
N LEU A 371 16.41 -2.24 25.33
CA LEU A 371 16.14 -2.29 23.89
C LEU A 371 16.16 -3.72 23.38
N GLY A 372 15.08 -4.12 22.69
CA GLY A 372 15.00 -5.36 21.94
C GLY A 372 14.65 -5.10 20.48
N PHE A 373 14.53 -6.18 19.71
CA PHE A 373 14.05 -6.13 18.34
C PHE A 373 12.90 -7.13 18.14
N ILE A 374 11.83 -6.72 17.47
CA ILE A 374 10.63 -7.54 17.30
C ILE A 374 10.19 -7.59 15.83
N PRO A 375 9.77 -8.76 15.30
CA PRO A 375 9.13 -8.86 14.00
C PRO A 375 7.80 -8.12 13.98
N THR A 376 7.62 -7.32 12.94
CA THR A 376 6.42 -6.52 12.68
C THR A 376 5.94 -6.75 11.25
N VAL A 377 4.66 -6.49 11.02
CA VAL A 377 4.04 -6.59 9.69
C VAL A 377 3.21 -5.33 9.40
N SER A 378 3.19 -4.89 8.14
CA SER A 378 2.27 -3.86 7.68
C SER A 378 1.69 -4.19 6.31
N TYR A 379 0.48 -3.67 6.07
CA TYR A 379 -0.32 -3.91 4.88
C TYR A 379 -0.55 -2.60 4.13
N TRP A 380 -0.24 -2.60 2.84
CA TRP A 380 -0.35 -1.43 1.97
C TRP A 380 -1.33 -1.74 0.84
N PRO A 381 -2.51 -1.10 0.80
CA PRO A 381 -3.49 -1.32 -0.25
C PRO A 381 -2.91 -0.98 -1.62
N ILE A 382 -3.20 -1.82 -2.61
CA ILE A 382 -2.74 -1.65 -3.98
C ILE A 382 -3.86 -1.07 -4.82
N THR A 383 -3.60 0.07 -5.47
CA THR A 383 -4.62 0.90 -6.12
C THR A 383 -4.23 1.43 -7.50
N HIS A 384 -2.94 1.39 -7.83
CA HIS A 384 -2.39 1.86 -9.11
C HIS A 384 -1.77 0.69 -9.90
N MET A 385 -1.19 0.99 -11.06
CA MET A 385 -0.73 0.00 -12.02
C MET A 385 -1.87 -0.90 -12.48
N VAL A 386 -2.99 -0.31 -12.88
CA VAL A 386 -4.11 -1.08 -13.45
C VAL A 386 -3.68 -1.63 -14.82
N ALA A 387 -3.65 -2.95 -14.95
CA ALA A 387 -3.24 -3.63 -16.16
C ALA A 387 -4.33 -3.57 -17.25
N PRO A 388 -3.99 -3.78 -18.53
CA PRO A 388 -4.98 -3.96 -19.59
C PRO A 388 -5.97 -5.06 -19.27
N LYS A 389 -7.22 -4.92 -19.73
CA LYS A 389 -8.28 -5.92 -19.52
C LYS A 389 -7.91 -7.34 -19.95
N THR A 390 -7.01 -7.50 -20.92
CA THR A 390 -6.50 -8.78 -21.41
C THR A 390 -5.53 -9.47 -20.45
N ALA A 391 -5.01 -8.73 -19.46
CA ALA A 391 -4.13 -9.21 -18.39
C ALA A 391 -4.82 -9.23 -17.02
N ALA A 392 -6.11 -8.90 -16.96
CA ALA A 392 -6.90 -9.05 -15.74
C ALA A 392 -6.99 -10.52 -15.34
N LEU A 393 -7.11 -10.79 -14.04
CA LEU A 393 -7.25 -12.15 -13.54
C LEU A 393 -8.49 -12.83 -14.15
N THR A 394 -8.32 -14.07 -14.57
CA THR A 394 -9.39 -14.95 -15.06
C THR A 394 -9.91 -15.84 -13.94
N CYS A 395 -11.01 -16.57 -14.22
CA CYS A 395 -11.63 -17.49 -13.27
C CYS A 395 -10.60 -18.45 -12.64
N ASP A 396 -9.76 -19.07 -13.48
CA ASP A 396 -8.78 -20.08 -13.04
C ASP A 396 -7.70 -19.50 -12.14
N ASN A 397 -7.40 -18.20 -12.24
CA ASN A 397 -6.45 -17.58 -11.33
C ASN A 397 -6.93 -17.61 -9.87
N CYS A 398 -8.24 -17.64 -9.63
CA CYS A 398 -8.83 -17.62 -8.30
C CYS A 398 -9.43 -18.98 -7.91
N HIS A 399 -10.10 -19.66 -8.84
CA HIS A 399 -10.86 -20.88 -8.60
C HIS A 399 -10.05 -22.18 -8.76
N ALA A 400 -8.78 -22.12 -9.17
CA ALA A 400 -7.89 -23.28 -9.12
C ALA A 400 -7.53 -23.63 -7.67
N ALA A 401 -7.17 -24.90 -7.43
CA ALA A 401 -6.78 -25.38 -6.09
C ALA A 401 -5.63 -24.58 -5.45
N ASN A 402 -4.71 -24.05 -6.27
CA ASN A 402 -3.62 -23.17 -5.86
C ASN A 402 -3.83 -21.71 -6.31
N GLY A 403 -5.08 -21.28 -6.39
CA GLY A 403 -5.50 -19.95 -6.84
C GLY A 403 -5.14 -18.82 -5.87
N ARG A 404 -5.33 -17.58 -6.32
CA ARG A 404 -5.04 -16.34 -5.56
C ARG A 404 -5.71 -16.30 -4.19
N LEU A 405 -6.87 -16.91 -4.07
CA LEU A 405 -7.74 -16.82 -2.90
C LEU A 405 -7.62 -18.04 -1.96
N GLN A 406 -6.68 -18.96 -2.21
CA GLN A 406 -6.53 -20.20 -1.43
C GLN A 406 -6.29 -19.99 0.08
N LYS A 407 -5.71 -18.84 0.47
CA LYS A 407 -5.41 -18.51 1.87
C LYS A 407 -6.55 -17.77 2.58
N LEU A 408 -7.63 -17.43 1.86
CA LEU A 408 -8.76 -16.71 2.46
C LEU A 408 -9.65 -17.67 3.25
N ALA A 409 -10.01 -17.26 4.45
CA ALA A 409 -10.97 -17.96 5.29
C ALA A 409 -12.38 -17.33 5.16
N GLY A 410 -13.38 -18.03 5.69
CA GLY A 410 -14.73 -17.49 5.87
C GLY A 410 -15.62 -17.47 4.62
N VAL A 411 -15.16 -17.99 3.48
CA VAL A 411 -15.97 -18.15 2.28
C VAL A 411 -15.91 -19.54 1.68
N TYR A 412 -17.06 -20.01 1.23
CA TYR A 412 -17.18 -21.17 0.37
C TYR A 412 -16.92 -20.76 -1.08
N MET A 413 -16.04 -21.49 -1.77
CA MET A 413 -15.79 -21.33 -3.20
C MET A 413 -15.80 -22.70 -3.87
N PRO A 414 -16.66 -22.92 -4.89
CA PRO A 414 -16.73 -24.19 -5.58
C PRO A 414 -15.37 -24.65 -6.11
N GLY A 415 -15.12 -25.97 -6.05
CA GLY A 415 -13.86 -26.58 -6.51
C GLY A 415 -12.84 -26.85 -5.41
N GLY A 416 -13.26 -26.86 -4.13
CA GLY A 416 -12.37 -27.16 -3.01
C GLY A 416 -11.31 -26.10 -2.69
N VAL A 417 -11.47 -24.87 -3.19
CA VAL A 417 -10.42 -23.81 -3.20
C VAL A 417 -10.04 -23.33 -1.80
N THR A 418 -11.00 -23.21 -0.88
CA THR A 418 -10.78 -22.71 0.49
C THR A 418 -10.71 -23.81 1.55
N GLY A 419 -10.52 -25.06 1.12
CA GLY A 419 -10.25 -26.18 2.01
C GLY A 419 -11.21 -27.38 1.87
N PRO A 420 -11.01 -28.43 2.70
CA PRO A 420 -11.68 -29.71 2.54
C PRO A 420 -13.20 -29.64 2.75
N PHE A 421 -13.69 -28.74 3.62
CA PHE A 421 -15.13 -28.53 3.82
C PHE A 421 -15.84 -28.12 2.52
N SER A 422 -15.21 -27.25 1.72
CA SER A 422 -15.75 -26.82 0.44
C SER A 422 -15.97 -28.00 -0.51
N ARG A 423 -15.06 -28.97 -0.52
CA ARG A 423 -15.18 -30.17 -1.36
C ARG A 423 -16.37 -31.05 -0.97
N TYR A 424 -16.70 -31.16 0.32
CA TYR A 424 -17.88 -31.90 0.76
C TYR A 424 -19.17 -31.19 0.35
N VAL A 425 -19.20 -29.86 0.48
CA VAL A 425 -20.34 -29.06 0.02
C VAL A 425 -20.52 -29.18 -1.50
N ASP A 426 -19.43 -29.21 -2.27
CA ASP A 426 -19.47 -29.46 -3.72
C ASP A 426 -20.12 -30.81 -4.06
N ILE A 427 -19.69 -31.88 -3.38
CA ILE A 427 -20.23 -33.23 -3.58
C ILE A 427 -21.73 -33.27 -3.23
N LEU A 428 -22.12 -32.71 -2.09
CA LEU A 428 -23.53 -32.62 -1.69
C LEU A 428 -24.35 -31.84 -2.71
N GLY A 429 -23.83 -30.71 -3.20
CA GLY A 429 -24.45 -29.92 -4.26
C GLY A 429 -24.68 -30.72 -5.54
N ILE A 430 -23.65 -31.43 -6.01
CA ILE A 430 -23.75 -32.29 -7.20
C ILE A 430 -24.77 -33.41 -6.99
N LEU A 431 -24.75 -34.08 -5.84
CA LEU A 431 -25.70 -35.13 -5.51
C LEU A 431 -27.15 -34.61 -5.48
N MET A 432 -27.39 -33.41 -4.95
CA MET A 432 -28.72 -32.78 -4.98
C MET A 432 -29.18 -32.47 -6.40
N VAL A 433 -28.30 -31.96 -7.26
CA VAL A 433 -28.63 -31.72 -8.68
C VAL A 433 -28.96 -33.02 -9.40
N LEU A 434 -28.14 -34.07 -9.21
CA LEU A 434 -28.38 -35.39 -9.80
C LEU A 434 -29.69 -36.01 -9.28
N ALA A 435 -29.98 -35.88 -8.00
CA ALA A 435 -31.24 -36.33 -7.41
C ALA A 435 -32.44 -35.56 -7.99
N GLY A 436 -32.32 -34.24 -8.19
CA GLY A 436 -33.33 -33.42 -8.84
C GLY A 436 -33.60 -33.85 -10.28
N ILE A 437 -32.54 -34.04 -11.09
CA ILE A 437 -32.65 -34.56 -12.47
C ILE A 437 -33.31 -35.95 -12.46
N GLY A 438 -32.89 -36.83 -11.56
CA GLY A 438 -33.46 -38.16 -11.40
C GLY A 438 -34.95 -38.12 -11.05
N GLY A 439 -35.36 -37.22 -10.15
CA GLY A 439 -36.76 -37.01 -9.79
C GLY A 439 -37.60 -36.51 -10.96
N VAL A 440 -37.10 -35.55 -11.74
CA VAL A 440 -37.77 -35.06 -12.95
C VAL A 440 -37.89 -36.16 -14.01
N ALA A 441 -36.83 -36.93 -14.23
CA ALA A 441 -36.83 -38.05 -15.18
C ALA A 441 -37.81 -39.15 -14.75
N ALA A 442 -37.83 -39.51 -13.46
CA ALA A 442 -38.76 -40.49 -12.91
C ALA A 442 -40.21 -40.03 -13.05
N HIS A 443 -40.50 -38.76 -12.73
CA HIS A 443 -41.82 -38.17 -12.90
C HIS A 443 -42.25 -38.13 -14.38
N GLY A 444 -41.34 -37.77 -15.28
CA GLY A 444 -41.56 -37.81 -16.72
C GLY A 444 -41.87 -39.23 -17.22
N GLY A 445 -41.09 -40.22 -16.78
CA GLY A 445 -41.31 -41.63 -17.10
C GLY A 445 -42.66 -42.14 -16.61
N LEU A 446 -43.04 -41.83 -15.36
CA LEU A 446 -44.35 -42.17 -14.80
C LEU A 446 -45.51 -41.52 -15.58
N ARG A 447 -45.35 -40.28 -16.06
CA ARG A 447 -46.36 -39.62 -16.92
C ARG A 447 -46.51 -40.32 -18.26
N LEU A 448 -45.41 -40.73 -18.90
CA LEU A 448 -45.44 -41.45 -20.18
C LEU A 448 -46.09 -42.83 -20.03
N LEU A 449 -45.73 -43.57 -18.98
CA LEU A 449 -46.36 -44.86 -18.66
C LEU A 449 -47.84 -44.69 -18.31
N GLY A 450 -48.20 -43.73 -17.46
CA GLY A 450 -49.60 -43.45 -17.11
C GLY A 450 -50.45 -43.02 -18.32
N GLY A 451 -49.87 -42.25 -19.25
CA GLY A 451 -50.52 -41.89 -20.52
C GLY A 451 -50.70 -43.07 -21.47
N TYR A 452 -49.70 -43.95 -21.57
CA TYR A 452 -49.76 -45.17 -22.37
C TYR A 452 -50.85 -46.14 -21.90
N TRP A 453 -51.03 -46.26 -20.58
CA TRP A 453 -52.05 -47.14 -20.00
C TRP A 453 -53.47 -46.58 -20.11
N ARG A 454 -53.66 -45.26 -20.07
CA ARG A 454 -54.98 -44.62 -20.31
C ARG A 454 -55.40 -44.58 -21.78
N GLY A 455 -54.48 -44.75 -22.73
CA GLY A 455 -54.79 -44.85 -24.16
C GLY A 455 -55.12 -46.27 -24.64
N ARG A 456 -55.02 -47.27 -23.76
CA ARG A 456 -55.32 -48.70 -24.03
C ARG A 456 -56.56 -49.23 -23.29
N SER A 457 -57.12 -48.44 -22.38
CA SER A 457 -58.47 -48.60 -21.83
C SER A 457 -59.45 -47.76 -22.64
#